data_AF-A0A7I8BF56-F1
#
_entry.id   AF-A0A7I8BF56-F1
#
_cell.length_a   1.000
_cell.length_b   1.000
_cell.length_c   1.000
_cell.angle_alpha   90.00
_cell.angle_beta   90.00
_cell.angle_gamma   90.00
#
_symmetry.space_group_name_H-M   'P 1'
#
loop_
_entity.id
_entity.type
_entity.pdbx_description
1 polymer ?
#
loop_
_entity_poly.entity_id
_entity_poly.type
_entity_poly.pdbx_seq_one_letter_code
_entity_poly.pdbx_strand_id
1 'polypeptide(L)' 'MVAGPVGSIFGGLAGALMGALFGGAAGCAAGSAVGEQIDTHVLDNFECTACGHTFGKQQTS' A
#
# COMPACT_ATOMS: atom_id res chain seq x y z
N MET A 1 2.19 32.97 -18.76
CA MET A 1 3.21 33.39 -17.77
C MET A 1 3.74 32.14 -17.09
N VAL A 2 4.59 31.37 -17.80
CA VAL A 2 5.35 30.29 -17.17
C VAL A 2 6.33 31.01 -16.25
N ALA A 3 6.11 30.89 -14.95
CA ALA A 3 7.01 31.44 -13.97
C ALA A 3 8.40 30.85 -14.26
N GLY A 4 9.43 31.71 -14.33
CA GLY A 4 10.80 31.31 -14.63
C GLY A 4 11.35 30.27 -13.62
N PRO A 5 12.66 29.94 -13.65
CA PRO A 5 13.23 28.80 -12.91
C PRO A 5 12.83 28.72 -11.43
N VAL A 6 12.61 29.86 -10.77
CA VAL A 6 12.09 29.95 -9.40
C VAL A 6 10.68 29.36 -9.27
N GLY A 7 9.76 29.68 -10.18
CA GLY A 7 8.38 29.15 -10.16
C GLY A 7 8.30 27.65 -10.45
N SER A 8 9.24 27.11 -11.24
CA SER A 8 9.35 25.67 -11.46
C SER A 8 9.78 24.91 -10.20
N ILE A 9 10.66 25.50 -9.38
CA ILE A 9 11.11 24.89 -8.11
C ILE A 9 9.94 24.84 -7.11
N PHE A 10 9.21 25.94 -6.94
CA PHE A 10 8.06 25.98 -6.02
C PHE A 10 6.91 25.09 -6.51
N GLY A 11 6.60 25.10 -7.81
CA GLY A 11 5.59 24.23 -8.40
C GLY A 11 5.96 22.74 -8.29
N GLY A 12 7.24 22.40 -8.50
CA GLY A 12 7.76 21.05 -8.39
C GLY A 12 7.70 20.49 -6.97
N LEU A 13 8.07 21.30 -5.96
CA LEU A 13 7.99 20.89 -4.56
C LEU A 13 6.54 20.64 -4.12
N ALA A 14 5.62 21.56 -4.45
CA ALA A 14 4.21 21.39 -4.14
C ALA A 14 3.61 20.14 -4.83
N GLY A 15 3.95 19.92 -6.10
CA GLY A 15 3.54 18.73 -6.84
C GLY A 15 4.10 17.44 -6.25
N ALA A 16 5.37 17.43 -5.83
CA ALA A 16 6.01 16.28 -5.21
C ALA A 16 5.37 15.91 -3.87
N LEU A 17 5.05 16.89 -3.03
CA LEU A 17 4.39 16.66 -1.74
C LEU A 17 2.98 16.10 -1.91
N MET A 18 2.20 16.67 -2.82
CA MET A 18 0.85 16.17 -3.13
C MET A 18 0.92 14.77 -3.75
N GLY A 19 1.83 14.55 -4.71
CA GLY A 19 2.06 13.25 -5.33
C GLY A 19 2.48 12.18 -4.32
N ALA A 20 3.36 12.52 -3.38
CA ALA A 20 3.79 11.61 -2.30
C ALA A 20 2.64 11.29 -1.34
N LEU A 21 1.80 12.27 -0.98
CA LEU A 21 0.66 12.07 -0.08
C LEU A 21 -0.39 11.15 -0.72
N PHE A 22 -0.84 11.47 -1.93
CA PHE A 22 -1.85 10.66 -2.62
C PHE A 22 -1.29 9.29 -3.04
N GLY A 23 -0.05 9.25 -3.51
CA GLY A 23 0.62 8.00 -3.88
C GLY A 23 0.85 7.08 -2.69
N GLY A 24 1.23 7.63 -1.53
CA GLY A 24 1.40 6.88 -0.29
C GLY A 24 0.08 6.34 0.24
N ALA A 25 -0.98 7.17 0.27
CA ALA A 25 -2.31 6.73 0.72
C ALA A 25 -2.90 5.65 -0.19
N ALA A 26 -2.82 5.85 -1.52
CA ALA A 26 -3.27 4.86 -2.49
C ALA A 26 -2.44 3.58 -2.42
N GLY A 27 -1.12 3.69 -2.23
CA GLY A 27 -0.22 2.56 -2.06
C GLY A 27 -0.53 1.73 -0.81
N CYS A 28 -0.85 2.37 0.32
CA CYS A 28 -1.29 1.68 1.54
C CYS A 28 -2.61 0.95 1.33
N ALA A 29 -3.62 1.60 0.72
CA ALA A 29 -4.91 0.97 0.45
C ALA A 29 -4.79 -0.21 -0.52
N ALA A 30 -4.03 -0.03 -1.60
CA ALA A 30 -3.75 -1.08 -2.57
C ALA A 30 -2.95 -2.23 -1.94
N GLY A 31 -1.93 -1.93 -1.13
CA GLY A 31 -1.13 -2.92 -0.43
C GLY A 31 -1.94 -3.74 0.57
N SER A 32 -2.88 -3.10 1.28
CA SER A 32 -3.81 -3.79 2.18
C SER A 32 -4.75 -4.72 1.41
N ALA A 33 -5.35 -4.25 0.33
CA ALA A 33 -6.23 -5.06 -0.51
C ALA A 33 -5.49 -6.25 -1.17
N VAL A 34 -4.27 -6.02 -1.66
CA VAL A 34 -3.42 -7.08 -2.23
C VAL A 34 -2.98 -8.07 -1.15
N GLY A 35 -2.59 -7.58 0.03
CA GLY A 35 -2.22 -8.42 1.19
C GLY A 35 -3.36 -9.32 1.63
N GLU A 36 -4.59 -8.80 1.66
CA GLU A 36 -5.77 -9.61 1.99
C GLU A 36 -6.13 -10.62 0.90
N GLN A 37 -5.98 -10.27 -0.38
CA GLN A 37 -6.17 -11.24 -1.47
C GLN A 37 -5.12 -12.35 -1.42
N ILE A 38 -3.86 -12.03 -1.12
CA ILE A 38 -2.79 -13.01 -0.93
C ILE A 38 -3.07 -13.89 0.28
N ASP A 39 -3.49 -13.31 1.41
CA ASP A 39 -3.88 -14.05 2.62
C ASP A 39 -4.98 -15.09 2.33
N THR A 40 -6.01 -14.67 1.59
CA THR A 40 -7.17 -15.53 1.25
C THR A 40 -6.85 -16.61 0.22
N HIS A 41 -5.91 -16.39 -0.70
CA HIS A 41 -5.65 -17.33 -1.81
C HIS A 41 -4.41 -18.20 -1.59
N VAL A 42 -3.46 -17.73 -0.79
CA VAL A 42 -2.22 -18.44 -0.51
C VAL A 42 -2.28 -19.01 0.90
N LEU A 43 -2.56 -18.23 1.94
CA LEU A 43 -2.39 -18.67 3.33
C LEU A 43 -3.46 -19.67 3.81
N ASP A 44 -4.71 -19.57 3.33
CA ASP A 44 -5.78 -20.52 3.67
C ASP A 44 -5.44 -22.00 3.31
N ASN A 45 -4.46 -22.24 2.43
CA ASN A 45 -3.98 -23.57 2.05
C ASN A 45 -2.59 -23.91 2.64
N PHE A 46 -2.02 -23.05 3.49
CA PHE A 46 -0.75 -23.33 4.17
C PHE A 46 -1.01 -23.74 5.63
N GLU A 47 -0.57 -24.96 5.94
CA GLU A 47 -0.52 -25.48 7.30
C GLU A 47 0.92 -25.44 7.84
N CYS A 48 1.07 -25.05 9.11
CA CYS A 48 2.34 -25.13 9.79
C CYS A 48 2.69 -26.60 10.05
N THR A 49 3.69 -27.14 9.36
CA THR A 49 4.11 -28.54 9.51
C THR A 49 4.73 -28.88 10.88
N ALA A 50 5.08 -27.87 11.69
CA ALA A 50 5.59 -28.07 13.04
C ALA A 50 4.50 -28.15 14.13
N CYS A 51 3.34 -27.52 13.92
CA CYS A 51 2.26 -27.47 14.92
C CYS A 51 0.85 -27.78 14.39
N GLY A 52 0.71 -28.04 13.08
CA GLY A 52 -0.55 -28.32 12.40
C GLY A 52 -1.50 -27.12 12.27
N HIS A 53 -1.04 -25.89 12.53
CA HIS A 53 -1.91 -24.72 12.46
C HIS A 53 -2.09 -24.25 11.02
N THR A 54 -3.33 -24.30 10.52
CA THR A 54 -3.71 -23.72 9.23
C THR A 54 -3.87 -22.21 9.38
N PHE A 55 -3.15 -21.46 8.55
CA PHE A 55 -3.19 -19.99 8.58
C PHE A 55 -4.37 -19.49 7.75
N GLY A 56 -5.58 -19.57 8.30
CA GLY A 56 -6.78 -18.98 7.71
C GLY A 56 -7.28 -17.77 8.50
N LYS A 57 -8.09 -16.92 7.84
CA LYS A 57 -8.56 -15.63 8.38
C LYS A 57 -9.02 -15.69 9.83
N GLN A 58 -8.24 -15.09 10.73
CA GLN A 58 -8.74 -14.72 12.06
C GLN A 58 -9.65 -13.51 11.89
N GLN A 59 -10.96 -13.73 12.01
CA GLN A 59 -11.93 -12.66 12.21
C GLN A 59 -11.64 -11.97 13.54
N THR A 60 -10.97 -10.82 13.50
CA THR A 60 -10.84 -9.96 14.68
C THR A 60 -12.03 -9.02 14.71
N SER A 61 -12.86 -9.21 15.74
CA SER A 61 -14.07 -8.46 16.09
C SER A 61 -13.83 -6.98 16.36
#